data_AF-A0A1C2JE80-F1
#
_entry.id   AF-A0A1C2JE80-F1
#
_cell.length_a   1.000
_cell.length_b   1.000
_cell.length_c   1.000
_cell.angle_alpha   90.00
_cell.angle_beta   90.00
_cell.angle_gamma   90.00
#
_symmetry.space_group_name_H-M   'P 1'
#
loop_
_entity.id
_entity.type
_entity.pdbx_description
1 polymer ?
#
loop_
_entity_poly.entity_id
_entity_poly.type
_entity_poly.pdbx_seq_one_letter_code
_entity_poly.pdbx_strand_id
1 'polypeptide(L)'
;MDIALEQALRRDYPVLYSHYRENHFWCEDGWYPLLRALSQTLETYGQEHGIRIHVHEVKQKFGTMRYYYGYDGVLPDRQKHALFQIVEEYENRSRRICERCGLPGTLLVRDGYWYVACSEHAKGGLTPAAFQKLQESPSPTKGGAPEGPSTAGRSSADPEQEASTYRRYVAIRRAHYAEELAEARKHCHHADTGAQVLHYLAGSVGSGKTLLSEPLRRELGIAENAWVDVDRYLPQLPKEHAHLVTIAREAIHRWLPDRDAAEAAMGLIPAANEPLPVLQVAYLLSNADWRRGMDTRQNLLVETTFFLAGRFDQVLESVRAGVVVDLDYVGVHDLDTLAQRVQFRARNSDRQDIPVTQIQRNLFAGFTHTALVAHLARRLRVYDNRSTVDPMPTDYRPPLLLEIEKGIILRQSAASLPWWAEILRDVAIGADLSVDEDALYR
;
A
#
# COMPACT_ATOMS: atom_id res chain seq x y z
N MET A 1 -15.97 2.56 -8.22
CA MET A 1 -15.17 3.28 -7.22
C MET A 1 -15.73 2.89 -5.86
N ASP A 2 -14.91 2.87 -4.82
CA ASP A 2 -15.36 2.59 -3.46
C ASP A 2 -16.44 3.60 -3.04
N ILE A 3 -17.51 3.10 -2.41
CA ILE A 3 -18.67 3.91 -2.07
C ILE A 3 -18.35 5.00 -1.05
N ALA A 4 -17.36 4.80 -0.17
CA ALA A 4 -16.92 5.82 0.79
C ALA A 4 -16.23 6.98 0.07
N LEU A 5 -15.49 6.71 -1.01
CA LEU A 5 -14.87 7.73 -1.84
C LEU A 5 -15.92 8.54 -2.62
N GLU A 6 -16.94 7.86 -3.17
CA GLU A 6 -18.08 8.54 -3.76
C GLU A 6 -18.78 9.47 -2.77
N GLN A 7 -19.02 8.98 -1.55
CA GLN A 7 -19.64 9.77 -0.49
C GLN A 7 -18.75 10.95 -0.05
N ALA A 8 -17.43 10.78 -0.02
CA ALA A 8 -16.50 11.87 0.29
C ALA A 8 -16.58 13.01 -0.74
N LEU A 9 -16.58 12.70 -2.04
CA LEU A 9 -16.78 13.71 -3.09
C LEU A 9 -18.11 14.43 -2.95
N ARG A 10 -19.18 13.72 -2.59
CA ARG A 10 -20.51 14.33 -2.40
C ARG A 10 -20.58 15.25 -1.20
N ARG A 11 -19.94 14.86 -0.10
CA ARG A 11 -19.89 15.65 1.13
C ARG A 11 -19.04 16.91 0.92
N ASP A 12 -17.89 16.75 0.27
CA ASP A 12 -16.93 17.83 0.08
C ASP A 12 -17.37 18.80 -1.03
N TYR A 13 -18.06 18.30 -2.07
CA TYR A 13 -18.53 19.10 -3.23
C TYR A 13 -20.04 18.94 -3.49
N PRO A 14 -20.92 19.34 -2.54
CA PRO A 14 -22.35 19.03 -2.58
C PRO A 14 -23.09 19.73 -3.74
N VAL A 15 -22.57 20.85 -4.24
CA VAL A 15 -23.14 21.55 -5.40
C VAL A 15 -22.88 20.78 -6.69
N LEU A 16 -21.64 20.32 -6.89
CA LEU A 16 -21.26 19.53 -8.06
C LEU A 16 -22.02 18.21 -8.11
N TYR A 17 -22.18 17.55 -6.96
CA TYR A 17 -22.82 16.24 -6.91
C TYR A 17 -24.28 16.28 -6.43
N SER A 18 -24.98 17.39 -6.65
CA SER A 18 -26.36 17.62 -6.18
C SER A 18 -27.41 16.71 -6.81
N HIS A 19 -27.14 16.15 -7.99
CA HIS A 19 -28.06 15.30 -8.74
C HIS A 19 -27.68 13.80 -8.71
N TYR A 20 -27.09 13.34 -7.61
CA TYR A 20 -26.65 11.96 -7.48
C TYR A 20 -27.77 10.95 -7.77
N ARG A 21 -27.50 10.04 -8.70
CA ARG A 21 -28.23 8.79 -8.89
C ARG A 21 -27.30 7.62 -8.59
N GLU A 22 -27.84 6.47 -8.22
CA GLU A 22 -27.06 5.23 -8.17
C GLU A 22 -26.34 5.04 -9.51
N ASN A 23 -25.03 4.75 -9.46
CA ASN A 23 -24.11 4.61 -10.60
C ASN A 23 -23.55 5.89 -11.25
N HIS A 24 -23.20 6.92 -10.47
CA HIS A 24 -22.49 8.10 -11.00
C HIS A 24 -21.02 7.84 -11.34
N PHE A 25 -20.38 6.82 -10.79
CA PHE A 25 -18.94 6.58 -10.96
C PHE A 25 -18.67 5.15 -11.47
N TRP A 26 -18.36 5.05 -12.76
CA TRP A 26 -17.93 3.82 -13.43
C TRP A 26 -16.42 3.84 -13.68
N CYS A 27 -15.66 4.05 -12.61
CA CYS A 27 -14.20 3.99 -12.62
C CYS A 27 -13.67 3.39 -11.32
N GLU A 28 -12.38 3.09 -11.29
CA GLU A 28 -11.69 2.56 -10.11
C GLU A 28 -11.06 3.67 -9.23
N ASP A 29 -10.60 3.32 -8.03
CA ASP A 29 -10.23 4.27 -6.96
C ASP A 29 -8.97 5.08 -7.23
N GLY A 30 -8.12 4.61 -8.14
CA GLY A 30 -6.88 5.27 -8.49
C GLY A 30 -7.06 6.66 -9.08
N TRP A 31 -8.23 6.96 -9.64
CA TRP A 31 -8.55 8.30 -10.13
C TRP A 31 -9.19 9.22 -9.09
N TYR A 32 -9.46 8.75 -7.87
CA TYR A 32 -10.08 9.57 -6.83
C TYR A 32 -9.34 10.90 -6.56
N PRO A 33 -7.99 10.95 -6.43
CA PRO A 33 -7.29 12.22 -6.24
C PRO A 33 -7.47 13.17 -7.42
N LEU A 34 -7.46 12.64 -8.65
CA LEU A 34 -7.69 13.40 -9.88
C LEU A 34 -9.11 13.97 -9.91
N LEU A 35 -10.11 13.18 -9.48
CA LEU A 35 -11.50 13.60 -9.37
C LEU A 35 -11.69 14.67 -8.29
N ARG A 36 -11.03 14.56 -7.15
CA ARG A 36 -11.07 15.57 -6.08
C ARG A 36 -10.49 16.90 -6.56
N ALA A 37 -9.33 16.86 -7.21
CA ALA A 37 -8.69 18.04 -7.76
C ALA A 37 -9.50 18.69 -8.90
N LEU A 38 -10.12 17.88 -9.78
CA LEU A 38 -11.04 18.40 -10.79
C LEU A 38 -12.26 19.05 -10.14
N SER A 39 -12.85 18.41 -9.12
CA SER A 39 -14.01 18.93 -8.40
C SER A 39 -13.71 20.25 -7.71
N GLN A 40 -12.56 20.36 -7.03
CA GLN A 40 -12.12 21.62 -6.43
C GLN A 40 -11.97 22.73 -7.48
N THR A 41 -11.36 22.41 -8.63
CA THR A 41 -11.13 23.38 -9.70
C THR A 41 -12.45 23.86 -10.30
N LEU A 42 -13.38 22.94 -10.56
CA LEU A 42 -14.72 23.29 -11.07
C LEU A 42 -15.53 24.09 -10.06
N GLU A 43 -15.49 23.74 -8.78
CA GLU A 43 -16.20 24.49 -7.75
C GLU A 43 -15.65 25.91 -7.60
N THR A 44 -14.33 26.07 -7.58
CA THR A 44 -13.67 27.38 -7.53
C THR A 44 -14.06 28.23 -8.74
N TYR A 45 -13.94 27.67 -9.95
CA TYR A 45 -14.35 28.35 -11.17
C TYR A 45 -15.85 28.70 -11.18
N GLY A 46 -16.70 27.79 -10.68
CA GLY A 46 -18.13 28.02 -10.52
C GLY A 46 -18.43 29.19 -9.59
N GLN A 47 -17.76 29.27 -8.44
CA GLN A 47 -17.92 30.36 -7.47
C GLN A 47 -17.46 31.71 -8.04
N GLU A 48 -16.28 31.75 -8.67
CA GLU A 48 -15.72 32.98 -9.25
C GLU A 48 -16.58 33.57 -10.37
N HIS A 49 -17.31 32.71 -11.09
CA HIS A 49 -18.11 33.11 -12.23
C HIS A 49 -19.62 33.06 -11.99
N GLY A 50 -20.07 32.72 -10.79
CA GLY A 50 -21.49 32.58 -10.45
C GLY A 50 -22.19 31.47 -11.24
N ILE A 51 -21.47 30.41 -11.60
CA ILE A 51 -21.96 29.27 -12.38
C ILE A 51 -22.22 28.11 -11.43
N ARG A 52 -23.45 27.60 -11.43
CA ARG A 52 -23.78 26.36 -10.76
C ARG A 52 -23.53 25.19 -11.69
N ILE A 53 -22.44 24.47 -11.44
CA ILE A 53 -22.03 23.29 -12.21
C ILE A 53 -22.55 22.05 -11.50
N HIS A 54 -22.94 21.03 -12.26
CA HIS A 54 -23.36 19.75 -11.72
C HIS A 54 -22.79 18.59 -12.55
N VAL A 55 -22.52 17.47 -11.90
CA VAL A 55 -21.92 16.27 -12.49
C VAL A 55 -23.01 15.25 -12.77
N HIS A 56 -22.98 14.68 -13.97
CA HIS A 56 -23.92 13.67 -14.44
C HIS A 56 -23.37 12.26 -14.34
N GLU A 57 -22.10 12.07 -14.69
CA GLU A 57 -21.49 10.75 -14.74
C GLU A 57 -19.98 10.90 -14.86
N VAL A 58 -19.25 10.06 -14.15
CA VAL A 58 -17.82 9.86 -14.33
C VAL A 58 -17.63 8.41 -14.73
N LYS A 59 -16.94 8.16 -15.84
CA LYS A 59 -16.66 6.78 -16.26
C LYS A 59 -15.33 6.62 -16.92
N GLN A 60 -14.85 5.40 -16.90
CA GLN A 60 -13.77 4.99 -17.77
C GLN A 60 -14.29 4.80 -19.20
N LYS A 61 -13.52 5.30 -20.17
CA LYS A 61 -13.69 4.98 -21.58
C LYS A 61 -12.35 4.96 -22.30
N PHE A 62 -11.97 3.80 -22.81
CA PHE A 62 -10.73 3.58 -23.56
C PHE A 62 -9.44 3.96 -22.80
N GLY A 63 -9.36 3.62 -21.50
CA GLY A 63 -8.24 4.00 -20.65
C GLY A 63 -8.15 5.49 -20.35
N THR A 64 -9.22 6.24 -20.58
CA THR A 64 -9.32 7.66 -20.24
C THR A 64 -10.57 7.87 -19.38
N MET A 65 -10.48 8.79 -18.43
CA MET A 65 -11.63 9.32 -17.70
C MET A 65 -12.55 10.08 -18.66
N ARG A 66 -13.86 9.92 -18.48
CA ARG A 66 -14.90 10.76 -19.05
C ARG A 66 -15.69 11.38 -17.92
N TYR A 67 -15.72 12.69 -17.89
CA TYR A 67 -16.37 13.48 -16.86
C TYR A 67 -17.51 14.28 -17.48
N TYR A 68 -18.72 13.74 -17.39
CA TYR A 68 -19.92 14.36 -17.93
C TYR A 68 -20.49 15.33 -16.90
N TYR A 69 -20.60 16.59 -17.28
CA TYR A 69 -21.10 17.67 -16.44
C TYR A 69 -22.08 18.55 -17.21
N GLY A 70 -22.88 19.30 -16.45
CA GLY A 70 -23.79 20.33 -16.91
C GLY A 70 -23.69 21.56 -16.02
N TYR A 71 -24.45 22.58 -16.35
CA TYR A 71 -24.52 23.82 -15.59
C TYR A 71 -25.87 24.48 -15.76
N ASP A 72 -26.25 25.31 -14.80
CA ASP A 72 -27.52 26.04 -14.84
C ASP A 72 -27.40 27.29 -15.72
N GLY A 73 -28.45 27.58 -16.49
CA GLY A 73 -28.56 28.77 -17.32
C GLY A 73 -27.76 28.72 -18.63
N VAL A 74 -27.67 29.87 -19.31
CA VAL A 74 -26.96 30.01 -20.58
C VAL A 74 -25.63 30.69 -20.34
N LEU A 75 -24.53 29.96 -20.58
CA LEU A 75 -23.19 30.51 -20.48
C LEU A 75 -22.74 31.16 -21.80
N PRO A 76 -21.99 32.28 -21.75
CA PRO A 76 -21.20 32.77 -22.87
C PRO A 76 -20.17 31.73 -23.33
N ASP A 77 -19.84 31.71 -24.62
CA ASP A 77 -18.96 30.68 -25.19
C ASP A 77 -17.57 30.64 -24.58
N ARG A 78 -17.03 31.79 -24.13
CA ARG A 78 -15.77 31.84 -23.37
C ARG A 78 -15.79 30.97 -22.11
N GLN A 79 -16.92 30.96 -21.39
CA GLN A 79 -17.05 30.22 -20.14
C GLN A 79 -17.30 28.73 -20.41
N LYS A 80 -18.04 28.40 -21.47
CA LYS A 80 -18.17 27.02 -21.95
C LYS A 80 -16.82 26.43 -22.35
N HIS A 81 -16.02 27.21 -23.07
CA HIS A 81 -14.71 26.79 -23.53
C HIS A 81 -13.74 26.57 -22.36
N ALA A 82 -13.71 27.49 -21.39
CA ALA A 82 -12.88 27.33 -20.19
C ALA A 82 -13.27 26.09 -19.37
N LEU A 83 -14.58 25.84 -19.16
CA LEU A 83 -15.04 24.61 -18.50
C LEU A 83 -14.61 23.35 -19.25
N PHE A 84 -14.74 23.37 -20.58
CA PHE A 84 -14.30 22.27 -21.43
C PHE A 84 -12.79 22.02 -21.28
N GLN A 85 -11.98 23.07 -21.29
CA GLN A 85 -10.53 22.97 -21.14
C GLN A 85 -10.12 22.42 -19.78
N ILE A 86 -10.74 22.89 -18.69
CA ILE A 86 -10.51 22.36 -17.34
C ILE A 86 -10.80 20.85 -17.33
N VAL A 87 -11.97 20.42 -17.80
CA VAL A 87 -12.32 19.00 -17.77
C VAL A 87 -11.42 18.18 -18.68
N GLU A 88 -11.15 18.66 -19.90
CA GLU A 88 -10.28 17.99 -20.87
C GLU A 88 -8.86 17.79 -20.33
N GLU A 89 -8.32 18.75 -19.58
CA GLU A 89 -7.00 18.63 -18.95
C GLU A 89 -6.95 17.42 -18.01
N TYR A 90 -7.93 17.30 -17.10
CA TYR A 90 -7.98 16.20 -16.15
C TYR A 90 -8.31 14.86 -16.82
N GLU A 91 -9.19 14.85 -17.83
CA GLU A 91 -9.40 13.66 -18.65
C GLU A 91 -8.09 13.22 -19.34
N ASN A 92 -7.30 14.16 -19.88
CA ASN A 92 -6.02 13.83 -20.51
C ASN A 92 -4.99 13.29 -19.52
N ARG A 93 -4.95 13.84 -18.29
CA ARG A 93 -4.06 13.36 -17.21
C ARG A 93 -4.36 11.93 -16.82
N SER A 94 -5.64 11.54 -16.81
CA SER A 94 -6.05 10.16 -16.49
C SER A 94 -5.44 9.09 -17.40
N ARG A 95 -5.05 9.43 -18.64
CA ARG A 95 -4.48 8.51 -19.65
C ARG A 95 -3.15 7.88 -19.25
N ARG A 96 -2.53 8.43 -18.22
CA ARG A 96 -1.22 8.01 -17.71
C ARG A 96 -1.31 7.56 -16.27
N ILE A 97 -2.52 7.43 -15.72
CA ILE A 97 -2.77 7.09 -14.33
C ILE A 97 -3.50 5.76 -14.29
N CYS A 98 -2.92 4.80 -13.58
CA CYS A 98 -3.53 3.53 -13.29
C CYS A 98 -4.87 3.76 -12.60
N GLU A 99 -5.93 3.36 -13.28
CA GLU A 99 -7.30 3.55 -12.82
C GLU A 99 -7.51 2.94 -11.42
N ARG A 100 -6.78 1.86 -11.09
CA ARG A 100 -6.95 1.11 -9.85
C ARG A 100 -6.17 1.65 -8.65
N CYS A 101 -5.03 2.30 -8.86
CA CYS A 101 -4.16 2.71 -7.73
C CYS A 101 -3.55 4.10 -7.84
N GLY A 102 -3.78 4.84 -8.93
CA GLY A 102 -3.36 6.23 -9.07
C GLY A 102 -1.90 6.43 -9.48
N LEU A 103 -1.17 5.33 -9.70
CA LEU A 103 0.23 5.35 -10.12
C LEU A 103 0.39 5.61 -11.62
N PRO A 104 1.56 6.01 -12.12
CA PRO A 104 1.82 6.05 -13.55
C PRO A 104 1.52 4.69 -14.20
N GLY A 105 0.70 4.73 -15.24
CA GLY A 105 0.25 3.58 -15.98
C GLY A 105 0.41 3.78 -17.47
N THR A 106 0.48 2.66 -18.19
CA THR A 106 0.49 2.65 -19.65
C THR A 106 -0.89 2.21 -20.12
N LEU A 107 -1.31 2.71 -21.28
CA LEU A 107 -2.50 2.22 -21.97
C LEU A 107 -2.28 0.76 -22.39
N LEU A 108 -3.17 -0.12 -21.96
CA LEU A 108 -3.15 -1.54 -22.24
C LEU A 108 -4.51 -1.98 -22.78
N VAL A 109 -4.49 -3.09 -23.51
CA VAL A 109 -5.66 -3.75 -24.08
C VAL A 109 -5.66 -5.20 -23.61
N ARG A 110 -6.79 -5.64 -23.06
CA ARG A 110 -7.02 -7.05 -22.73
C ARG A 110 -8.45 -7.40 -23.12
N ASP A 111 -8.61 -8.46 -23.92
CA ASP A 111 -9.93 -8.93 -24.38
C ASP A 111 -10.77 -7.82 -25.03
N GLY A 112 -10.12 -6.89 -25.74
CA GLY A 112 -10.79 -5.72 -26.35
C GLY A 112 -11.16 -4.59 -25.38
N TYR A 113 -10.91 -4.76 -24.07
CA TYR A 113 -11.06 -3.71 -23.07
C TYR A 113 -9.76 -2.92 -22.94
N TRP A 114 -9.84 -1.62 -23.19
CA TRP A 114 -8.73 -0.69 -23.11
C TRP A 114 -8.74 -0.02 -21.74
N TYR A 115 -7.61 0.00 -21.04
CA TYR A 115 -7.48 0.58 -19.70
C TYR A 115 -6.05 1.05 -19.45
N VAL A 116 -5.85 1.93 -18.47
CA VAL A 116 -4.52 2.36 -18.07
C VAL A 116 -4.17 1.69 -16.75
N ALA A 117 -3.01 1.03 -16.72
CA ALA A 117 -2.55 0.34 -15.54
C ALA A 117 -1.03 0.44 -15.36
N CYS A 118 -0.59 0.45 -14.10
CA CYS A 118 0.80 0.26 -13.75
C CYS A 118 1.22 -1.19 -14.01
N SER A 119 2.52 -1.49 -13.95
CA SER A 119 3.06 -2.83 -14.17
C SER A 119 2.41 -3.90 -13.29
N GLU A 120 2.03 -3.56 -12.05
CA GLU A 120 1.34 -4.48 -11.13
C GLU A 120 -0.11 -4.76 -11.56
N HIS A 121 -0.83 -3.74 -12.02
CA HIS A 121 -2.23 -3.86 -12.41
C HIS A 121 -2.43 -4.19 -13.89
N ALA A 122 -1.34 -4.33 -14.64
CA ALA A 122 -1.36 -4.68 -16.06
C ALA A 122 -2.03 -6.03 -16.32
N LYS A 123 -1.99 -6.99 -15.38
CA LYS A 123 -2.72 -8.29 -15.46
C LYS A 123 -2.73 -8.93 -16.87
N GLY A 124 -1.57 -8.97 -17.53
CA GLY A 124 -1.40 -9.56 -18.87
C GLY A 124 -1.89 -8.71 -20.05
N GLY A 125 -2.26 -7.45 -19.83
CA GLY A 125 -2.65 -6.50 -20.88
C GLY A 125 -1.50 -6.22 -21.85
N LEU A 126 -1.86 -6.07 -23.12
CA LEU A 126 -0.95 -5.79 -24.22
C LEU A 126 -0.92 -4.30 -24.51
N THR A 127 0.22 -3.77 -24.96
CA THR A 127 0.22 -2.41 -25.51
C THR A 127 -0.62 -2.36 -26.79
N PRO A 128 -1.16 -1.19 -27.18
CA PRO A 128 -1.94 -1.05 -28.42
C PRO A 128 -1.20 -1.58 -29.65
N ALA A 129 0.11 -1.31 -29.74
CA ALA A 129 0.96 -1.81 -30.82
C ALA A 129 1.12 -3.34 -30.79
N ALA A 130 1.25 -3.96 -29.61
CA ALA A 130 1.30 -5.41 -29.48
C ALA A 130 -0.04 -6.08 -29.80
N PHE A 131 -1.15 -5.47 -29.38
CA PHE A 131 -2.51 -5.92 -29.70
C PHE A 131 -2.79 -5.85 -31.21
N GLN A 132 -2.39 -4.76 -31.87
CA GLN A 132 -2.54 -4.60 -33.32
C GLN A 132 -1.77 -5.68 -34.11
N LYS A 133 -0.50 -5.94 -33.75
CA LYS A 133 0.30 -7.01 -34.38
C LYS A 133 -0.31 -8.40 -34.19
N LEU A 134 -0.93 -8.65 -33.04
CA LEU A 134 -1.68 -9.89 -32.77
C LEU A 134 -2.94 -10.02 -33.64
N GLN A 135 -3.63 -8.91 -33.95
CA GLN A 135 -4.78 -8.92 -34.85
C GLN A 135 -4.39 -9.07 -36.33
N GLU A 136 -3.22 -8.58 -36.73
CA GLU A 136 -2.69 -8.66 -38.09
C GLU A 136 -2.03 -10.01 -38.41
N SER A 137 -1.81 -10.86 -37.40
CA SER A 137 -1.24 -12.20 -37.57
C SER A 137 -2.34 -13.21 -37.96
N PRO A 138 -2.16 -14.04 -39.01
CA PRO A 138 -3.15 -15.05 -39.37
C PRO A 138 -3.26 -16.11 -38.26
N SER A 139 -4.50 -16.47 -37.89
CA SER A 139 -4.80 -17.43 -36.82
C SER A 139 -4.03 -18.76 -36.99
N PRO A 140 -3.29 -19.25 -35.98
CA PRO A 140 -2.66 -20.56 -36.07
C PRO A 140 -3.72 -21.66 -35.90
N THR A 141 -3.73 -22.60 -36.84
CA THR A 141 -4.32 -23.94 -36.63
C THR A 141 -3.71 -24.59 -35.38
N LYS A 142 -4.57 -25.16 -34.53
CA LYS A 142 -4.21 -25.92 -33.32
C LYS A 142 -3.10 -26.95 -33.62
N GLY A 143 -1.92 -26.79 -33.03
CA GLY A 143 -0.84 -27.77 -33.08
C GLY A 143 0.24 -27.49 -32.04
N GLY A 144 0.42 -28.44 -31.12
CA GLY A 144 1.59 -28.77 -30.29
C GLY A 144 2.52 -27.65 -29.78
N ALA A 145 2.59 -27.51 -28.45
CA ALA A 145 3.63 -26.76 -27.75
C ALA A 145 5.04 -27.36 -27.96
N PRO A 146 6.10 -26.53 -27.91
CA PRO A 146 7.41 -26.97 -27.46
C PRO A 146 7.78 -26.33 -26.12
N GLU A 147 8.24 -27.17 -25.20
CA GLU A 147 8.91 -26.82 -23.95
C GLU A 147 10.33 -26.31 -24.21
N GLY A 148 10.74 -25.30 -23.43
CA GLY A 148 12.13 -24.85 -23.34
C GLY A 148 12.25 -23.59 -22.47
N PRO A 149 13.06 -23.58 -21.40
CA PRO A 149 13.12 -22.44 -20.48
C PRO A 149 13.99 -21.33 -21.08
N SER A 150 13.40 -20.17 -21.39
CA SER A 150 14.17 -18.98 -21.71
C SER A 150 14.66 -18.31 -20.42
N THR A 151 15.94 -18.50 -20.12
CA THR A 151 16.69 -17.71 -19.15
C THR A 151 17.04 -16.36 -19.78
N ALA A 152 16.06 -15.47 -19.90
CA ALA A 152 16.34 -14.06 -20.14
C ALA A 152 16.78 -13.44 -18.81
N GLY A 153 18.09 -13.22 -18.65
CA GLY A 153 18.68 -12.54 -17.50
C GLY A 153 18.00 -11.20 -17.26
N ARG A 154 17.48 -11.01 -16.04
CA ARG A 154 16.96 -9.72 -15.59
C ARG A 154 18.12 -8.75 -15.46
N SER A 155 18.13 -7.68 -16.26
CA SER A 155 18.98 -6.53 -15.98
C SER A 155 18.66 -6.04 -14.57
N SER A 156 19.64 -6.05 -13.66
CA SER A 156 19.55 -5.37 -12.37
C SER A 156 19.12 -3.92 -12.63
N ALA A 157 18.04 -3.47 -11.99
CA ALA A 157 17.62 -2.08 -12.10
C ALA A 157 18.76 -1.17 -11.63
N ASP A 158 18.96 -0.05 -12.33
CA ASP A 158 19.89 0.99 -11.89
C ASP A 158 19.48 1.47 -10.48
N PRO A 159 20.37 1.37 -9.47
CA PRO A 159 20.06 1.77 -8.09
C PRO A 159 19.58 3.22 -7.97
N GLU A 160 20.05 4.14 -8.82
CA GLU A 160 19.62 5.54 -8.80
C GLU A 160 18.18 5.67 -9.31
N GLN A 161 17.84 4.96 -10.39
CA GLN A 161 16.48 4.93 -10.94
C GLN A 161 15.50 4.25 -9.98
N GLU A 162 15.93 3.20 -9.29
CA GLU A 162 15.14 2.53 -8.26
C GLU A 162 14.91 3.48 -7.07
N ALA A 163 15.96 4.12 -6.55
CA ALA A 163 15.86 5.10 -5.46
C ALA A 163 14.90 6.25 -5.80
N SER A 164 15.01 6.80 -7.02
CA SER A 164 14.11 7.85 -7.53
C SER A 164 12.65 7.38 -7.54
N THR A 165 12.41 6.13 -7.99
CA THR A 165 11.08 5.53 -7.99
C THR A 165 10.51 5.44 -6.58
N TYR A 166 11.26 4.92 -5.62
CA TYR A 166 10.78 4.81 -4.23
C TYR A 166 10.57 6.19 -3.59
N ARG A 167 11.49 7.14 -3.76
CA ARG A 167 11.33 8.53 -3.27
C ARG A 167 10.03 9.14 -3.77
N ARG A 168 9.76 9.00 -5.07
CA ARG A 168 8.53 9.48 -5.71
C ARG A 168 7.28 8.88 -5.08
N TYR A 169 7.25 7.57 -4.86
CA TYR A 169 6.08 6.90 -4.29
C TYR A 169 5.83 7.25 -2.83
N VAL A 170 6.90 7.35 -2.05
CA VAL A 170 6.81 7.77 -0.65
C VAL A 170 6.31 9.21 -0.57
N ALA A 171 6.78 10.13 -1.42
CA ALA A 171 6.27 11.50 -1.49
C ALA A 171 4.76 11.54 -1.78
N ILE A 172 4.30 10.84 -2.84
CA ILE A 172 2.86 10.76 -3.20
C ILE A 172 2.03 10.28 -2.01
N ARG A 173 2.48 9.23 -1.32
CA ARG A 173 1.75 8.68 -0.18
C ARG A 173 1.80 9.59 1.04
N ARG A 174 2.89 10.32 1.27
CA ARG A 174 2.95 11.34 2.34
C ARG A 174 1.97 12.47 2.08
N ALA A 175 1.87 12.94 0.83
CA ALA A 175 0.87 13.93 0.44
C ALA A 175 -0.56 13.40 0.62
N HIS A 176 -0.81 12.14 0.23
CA HIS A 176 -2.12 11.50 0.39
C HIS A 176 -2.58 11.42 1.85
N TYR A 177 -1.66 11.17 2.79
CA TYR A 177 -1.93 11.07 4.22
C TYR A 177 -1.50 12.32 5.00
N ALA A 178 -1.33 13.47 4.35
CA ALA A 178 -0.67 14.62 4.97
C ALA A 178 -1.37 15.12 6.24
N GLU A 179 -2.70 15.14 6.24
CA GLU A 179 -3.51 15.54 7.40
C GLU A 179 -3.36 14.54 8.55
N GLU A 180 -3.50 13.24 8.26
CA GLU A 180 -3.33 12.17 9.25
C GLU A 180 -1.93 12.16 9.85
N LEU A 181 -0.91 12.32 9.01
CA LEU A 181 0.49 12.32 9.42
C LEU A 181 0.83 13.56 10.27
N ALA A 182 0.30 14.74 9.91
CA ALA A 182 0.53 15.97 10.66
C ALA A 182 -0.08 15.90 12.07
N GLU A 183 -1.29 15.34 12.20
CA GLU A 183 -1.93 15.16 13.50
C GLU A 183 -1.22 14.09 14.34
N ALA A 184 -0.84 12.98 13.71
CA ALA A 184 -0.10 11.90 14.37
C ALA A 184 1.26 12.35 14.91
N ARG A 185 1.99 13.19 14.16
CA ARG A 185 3.32 13.68 14.55
C ARG A 185 3.31 14.57 15.79
N LYS A 186 2.21 15.29 16.07
CA LYS A 186 2.06 16.09 17.31
C LYS A 186 2.12 15.20 18.56
N HIS A 187 1.57 13.99 18.49
CA HIS A 187 1.47 13.05 19.61
C HIS A 187 2.77 12.26 19.86
N CYS A 188 3.48 11.86 18.81
CA CYS A 188 4.64 10.97 18.93
C CYS A 188 5.90 11.61 19.56
N HIS A 189 6.08 12.93 19.41
CA HIS A 189 7.25 13.62 19.99
C HIS A 189 7.06 14.06 21.46
N HIS A 190 5.81 14.16 21.90
CA HIS A 190 5.42 14.69 23.22
C HIS A 190 4.88 13.62 24.19
N ALA A 191 4.92 12.35 23.81
CA ALA A 191 4.37 11.28 24.65
C ALA A 191 5.02 11.26 26.05
N ASP A 192 4.17 11.36 27.07
CA ASP A 192 4.53 11.34 28.48
C ASP A 192 5.11 9.98 28.91
N THR A 193 5.87 9.99 30.00
CA THR A 193 6.27 8.77 30.72
C THR A 193 5.04 7.96 31.11
N GLY A 194 4.76 6.85 30.41
CA GLY A 194 3.65 5.94 30.69
C GLY A 194 2.71 5.65 29.51
N ALA A 195 2.90 6.28 28.35
CA ALA A 195 2.12 5.96 27.15
C ALA A 195 2.36 4.51 26.67
N GLN A 196 1.31 3.86 26.16
CA GLN A 196 1.43 2.56 25.51
C GLN A 196 2.36 2.68 24.30
N VAL A 197 3.20 1.67 24.10
CA VAL A 197 4.13 1.60 22.96
C VAL A 197 3.83 0.37 22.09
N LEU A 198 3.63 0.61 20.80
CA LEU A 198 3.56 -0.42 19.78
C LEU A 198 4.87 -0.40 19.00
N HIS A 199 5.67 -1.45 19.19
CA HIS A 199 6.93 -1.66 18.49
C HIS A 199 6.66 -2.46 17.21
N TYR A 200 6.95 -1.89 16.05
CA TYR A 200 6.81 -2.57 14.77
C TYR A 200 8.18 -3.08 14.30
N LEU A 201 8.29 -4.40 14.09
CA LEU A 201 9.44 -5.02 13.44
C LEU A 201 9.10 -5.30 11.98
N ALA A 202 9.61 -4.43 11.10
CA ALA A 202 9.29 -4.37 9.68
C ALA A 202 10.41 -4.91 8.77
N GLY A 203 10.03 -5.38 7.60
CA GLY A 203 10.96 -5.85 6.58
C GLY A 203 10.31 -6.85 5.63
N SER A 204 10.84 -6.96 4.41
CA SER A 204 10.31 -7.89 3.40
C SER A 204 10.35 -9.35 3.85
N VAL A 205 9.61 -10.23 3.17
CA VAL A 205 9.72 -11.66 3.40
C VAL A 205 11.13 -12.11 3.01
N GLY A 206 11.87 -12.70 3.95
CA GLY A 206 13.28 -13.08 3.74
C GLY A 206 14.30 -12.03 4.15
N SER A 207 13.86 -10.89 4.68
CA SER A 207 14.78 -9.89 5.23
C SER A 207 15.47 -10.34 6.52
N GLY A 208 14.96 -11.37 7.20
CA GLY A 208 15.55 -11.90 8.44
C GLY A 208 15.07 -11.20 9.72
N LYS A 209 13.83 -10.67 9.74
CA LYS A 209 13.20 -10.10 10.96
C LYS A 209 13.33 -10.99 12.20
N THR A 210 13.22 -12.30 12.04
CA THR A 210 13.35 -13.27 13.14
C THR A 210 14.69 -13.20 13.88
N LEU A 211 15.76 -12.70 13.24
CA LEU A 211 17.06 -12.45 13.87
C LEU A 211 17.00 -11.36 14.95
N LEU A 212 16.00 -10.49 14.91
CA LEU A 212 15.79 -9.40 15.86
C LEU A 212 14.57 -9.62 16.75
N SER A 213 13.56 -10.39 16.30
CA SER A 213 12.32 -10.60 17.05
C SER A 213 12.54 -11.07 18.49
N GLU A 214 13.23 -12.21 18.68
CA GLU A 214 13.43 -12.77 20.02
C GLU A 214 14.29 -11.87 20.93
N PRO A 215 15.44 -11.30 20.47
CA PRO A 215 16.17 -10.30 21.25
C PRO A 215 15.31 -9.11 21.65
N LEU A 216 14.53 -8.54 20.72
CA LEU A 216 13.69 -7.38 20.99
C LEU A 216 12.59 -7.70 21.99
N ARG A 217 11.94 -8.87 21.89
CA ARG A 217 10.93 -9.29 22.90
C ARG A 217 11.54 -9.38 24.29
N ARG A 218 12.75 -9.93 24.40
CA ARG A 218 13.48 -10.01 25.68
C ARG A 218 13.87 -8.64 26.22
N GLU A 219 14.40 -7.76 25.36
CA GLU A 219 14.77 -6.38 25.70
C GLU A 219 13.57 -5.57 26.18
N LEU A 220 12.44 -5.70 25.50
CA LEU A 220 11.21 -4.92 25.74
C LEU A 220 10.27 -5.56 26.77
N GLY A 221 10.57 -6.76 27.26
CA GLY A 221 9.70 -7.50 28.19
C GLY A 221 8.35 -7.89 27.59
N ILE A 222 8.28 -8.18 26.29
CA ILE A 222 7.05 -8.49 25.57
C ILE A 222 6.61 -9.91 25.89
N ALA A 223 5.45 -10.03 26.53
CA ALA A 223 4.80 -11.31 26.79
C ALA A 223 4.37 -12.01 25.49
N GLU A 224 4.23 -13.33 25.51
CA GLU A 224 3.86 -14.12 24.32
C GLU A 224 2.51 -13.69 23.72
N ASN A 225 1.53 -13.33 24.56
CA ASN A 225 0.26 -12.81 24.08
C ASN A 225 0.38 -11.40 23.45
N ALA A 226 1.38 -10.61 23.80
CA ALA A 226 1.66 -9.29 23.23
C ALA A 226 2.52 -9.32 21.96
N TRP A 227 2.94 -10.50 21.52
CA TRP A 227 3.66 -10.69 20.28
C TRP A 227 2.70 -10.95 19.13
N VAL A 228 2.48 -9.94 18.30
CA VAL A 228 1.62 -10.00 17.13
C VAL A 228 2.44 -10.44 15.92
N ASP A 229 2.30 -11.71 15.55
CA ASP A 229 2.93 -12.30 14.35
C ASP A 229 1.96 -13.25 13.67
N VAL A 230 1.94 -13.23 12.33
CA VAL A 230 1.13 -14.12 11.51
C VAL A 230 1.72 -15.53 11.52
N ASP A 231 3.05 -15.64 11.46
CA ASP A 231 3.74 -16.92 11.30
C ASP A 231 3.55 -17.83 12.54
N ARG A 232 3.31 -17.25 13.72
CA ARG A 232 3.08 -18.02 14.97
C ARG A 232 1.85 -18.92 14.93
N TYR A 233 0.83 -18.56 14.14
CA TYR A 233 -0.43 -19.30 14.06
C TYR A 233 -0.41 -20.42 13.02
N LEU A 234 0.38 -20.26 11.95
CA LEU A 234 0.36 -21.18 10.81
C LEU A 234 0.54 -22.66 11.21
N PRO A 235 1.46 -23.03 12.15
CA PRO A 235 1.63 -24.44 12.54
C PRO A 235 0.47 -25.00 13.37
N GLN A 236 -0.35 -24.14 13.99
CA GLN A 236 -1.39 -24.51 14.96
C GLN A 236 -2.79 -24.59 14.34
N LEU A 237 -2.97 -24.03 13.13
CA LEU A 237 -4.27 -23.94 12.48
C LEU A 237 -4.71 -25.30 11.89
N PRO A 238 -5.99 -25.67 12.04
CA PRO A 238 -6.53 -26.91 11.48
C PRO A 238 -6.55 -26.87 9.96
N LYS A 239 -6.62 -28.05 9.33
CA LYS A 239 -6.73 -28.17 7.86
C LYS A 239 -8.18 -28.18 7.37
N GLU A 240 -9.15 -28.51 8.23
CA GLU A 240 -10.57 -28.56 7.83
C GLU A 240 -11.15 -27.16 7.58
N HIS A 241 -11.78 -26.96 6.42
CA HIS A 241 -12.35 -25.68 6.03
C HIS A 241 -13.42 -25.16 7.01
N ALA A 242 -14.30 -26.04 7.50
CA ALA A 242 -15.34 -25.65 8.45
C ALA A 242 -14.75 -25.07 9.75
N HIS A 243 -13.67 -25.66 10.28
CA HIS A 243 -13.00 -25.15 11.47
C HIS A 243 -12.29 -23.83 11.20
N LEU A 244 -11.63 -23.68 10.04
CA LEU A 244 -11.00 -22.43 9.64
C LEU A 244 -12.01 -21.28 9.52
N VAL A 245 -13.20 -21.54 8.96
CA VAL A 245 -14.29 -20.56 8.86
C VAL A 245 -14.78 -20.13 10.25
N THR A 246 -14.98 -21.07 11.18
CA THR A 246 -15.35 -20.75 12.57
C THR A 246 -14.30 -19.86 13.24
N ILE A 247 -13.03 -20.25 13.16
CA ILE A 247 -11.91 -19.48 13.73
C ILE A 247 -11.84 -18.07 13.12
N ALA A 248 -12.01 -17.95 11.80
CA ALA A 248 -11.99 -16.68 11.10
C ALA A 248 -13.10 -15.74 11.60
N ARG A 249 -14.33 -16.25 11.73
CA ARG A 249 -15.48 -15.46 12.23
C ARG A 249 -15.26 -14.99 13.66
N GLU A 250 -14.78 -15.87 14.54
CA GLU A 250 -14.44 -15.50 15.92
C GLU A 250 -13.30 -14.48 15.99
N ALA A 251 -12.32 -14.55 15.09
CA ALA A 251 -11.23 -13.59 15.01
C ALA A 251 -11.75 -12.21 14.56
N ILE A 252 -12.66 -12.16 13.58
CA ILE A 252 -13.30 -10.92 13.12
C ILE A 252 -14.07 -10.24 14.26
N HIS A 253 -14.88 -11.01 14.99
CA HIS A 253 -15.60 -10.48 16.16
C HIS A 253 -14.70 -9.89 17.23
N ARG A 254 -13.51 -10.46 17.43
CA ARG A 254 -12.53 -9.95 18.40
C ARG A 254 -11.72 -8.76 17.87
N TRP A 255 -11.63 -8.60 16.55
CA TRP A 255 -10.87 -7.53 15.91
C TRP A 255 -11.70 -6.25 15.71
N LEU A 256 -12.95 -6.40 15.24
CA LEU A 256 -13.82 -5.28 14.90
C LEU A 256 -14.79 -4.99 16.06
N PRO A 257 -14.65 -3.84 16.74
CA PRO A 257 -15.52 -3.50 17.88
C PRO A 257 -16.93 -3.10 17.44
N ASP A 258 -17.07 -2.58 16.20
CA ASP A 258 -18.37 -2.25 15.63
C ASP A 258 -19.07 -3.52 15.11
N ARG A 259 -20.30 -3.75 15.57
CA ARG A 259 -21.04 -4.97 15.29
C ARG A 259 -21.42 -5.08 13.82
N ASP A 260 -21.86 -3.99 13.20
CA ASP A 260 -22.31 -4.00 11.81
C ASP A 260 -21.12 -4.24 10.87
N ALA A 261 -19.97 -3.63 11.15
CA ALA A 261 -18.71 -3.88 10.44
C ALA A 261 -18.22 -5.32 10.62
N ALA A 262 -18.34 -5.88 11.82
CA ALA A 262 -18.00 -7.29 12.07
C ALA A 262 -18.92 -8.24 11.29
N GLU A 263 -20.24 -7.97 11.28
CA GLU A 263 -21.21 -8.75 10.51
C GLU A 263 -20.94 -8.66 9.00
N ALA A 264 -20.64 -7.46 8.49
CA ALA A 264 -20.26 -7.26 7.08
C ALA A 264 -18.97 -8.01 6.71
N ALA A 265 -17.92 -7.92 7.53
CA ALA A 265 -16.66 -8.61 7.30
C ALA A 265 -16.81 -10.14 7.37
N MET A 266 -17.64 -10.65 8.29
CA MET A 266 -17.99 -12.07 8.35
C MET A 266 -18.76 -12.54 7.12
N GLY A 267 -19.59 -11.68 6.52
CA GLY A 267 -20.29 -11.97 5.26
C GLY A 267 -19.34 -12.20 4.07
N LEU A 268 -18.09 -11.73 4.16
CA LEU A 268 -17.05 -11.98 3.16
C LEU A 268 -16.30 -13.31 3.39
N ILE A 269 -16.52 -13.98 4.53
CA ILE A 269 -15.93 -15.28 4.80
C ILE A 269 -16.74 -16.36 4.05
N PRO A 270 -16.08 -17.22 3.25
CA PRO A 270 -16.73 -18.30 2.51
C PRO A 270 -17.60 -19.20 3.40
N ALA A 271 -18.54 -19.92 2.78
CA ALA A 271 -19.32 -20.93 3.48
C ALA A 271 -18.42 -22.05 4.03
N ALA A 272 -18.87 -22.79 5.05
CA ALA A 272 -18.05 -23.80 5.74
C ALA A 272 -17.55 -24.95 4.84
N ASN A 273 -18.20 -25.14 3.70
CA ASN A 273 -17.85 -26.12 2.67
C ASN A 273 -16.95 -25.55 1.55
N GLU A 274 -16.63 -24.25 1.60
CA GLU A 274 -15.79 -23.57 0.62
C GLU A 274 -14.36 -23.37 1.16
N PRO A 275 -13.34 -23.33 0.28
CA PRO A 275 -11.96 -23.20 0.72
C PRO A 275 -11.64 -21.81 1.27
N LEU A 276 -11.07 -21.76 2.48
CA LEU A 276 -10.51 -20.57 3.10
C LEU A 276 -9.00 -20.76 3.34
N PRO A 277 -8.11 -19.90 2.79
CA PRO A 277 -6.68 -20.04 2.98
C PRO A 277 -6.25 -19.88 4.45
N VAL A 278 -5.44 -20.82 4.96
CA VAL A 278 -4.89 -20.80 6.34
C VAL A 278 -4.19 -19.47 6.64
N LEU A 279 -3.43 -18.93 5.68
CA LEU A 279 -2.74 -17.65 5.82
C LEU A 279 -3.72 -16.49 6.10
N GLN A 280 -4.89 -16.50 5.46
CA GLN A 280 -5.91 -15.47 5.69
C GLN A 280 -6.46 -15.54 7.11
N VAL A 281 -6.69 -16.75 7.64
CA VAL A 281 -7.13 -16.96 9.03
C VAL A 281 -6.05 -16.50 10.02
N ALA A 282 -4.78 -16.79 9.74
CA ALA A 282 -3.66 -16.32 10.56
C ALA A 282 -3.56 -14.78 10.61
N TYR A 283 -3.82 -14.08 9.49
CA TYR A 283 -3.91 -12.61 9.48
C TYR A 283 -5.06 -12.09 10.35
N LEU A 284 -6.24 -12.72 10.31
CA LEU A 284 -7.37 -12.32 11.15
C LEU A 284 -7.06 -12.50 12.64
N LEU A 285 -6.43 -13.61 13.02
CA LEU A 285 -5.99 -13.85 14.40
C LEU A 285 -4.94 -12.82 14.84
N SER A 286 -3.97 -12.52 13.99
CA SER A 286 -2.98 -11.45 14.23
C SER A 286 -3.64 -10.08 14.43
N ASN A 287 -4.71 -9.77 13.69
CA ASN A 287 -5.47 -8.53 13.86
C ASN A 287 -6.26 -8.51 15.18
N ALA A 288 -6.86 -9.63 15.57
CA ALA A 288 -7.56 -9.77 16.85
C ALA A 288 -6.61 -9.57 18.05
N ASP A 289 -5.40 -10.11 17.97
CA ASP A 289 -4.37 -9.92 18.99
C ASP A 289 -3.90 -8.47 19.10
N TRP A 290 -3.75 -7.80 17.95
CA TRP A 290 -3.45 -6.38 17.91
C TRP A 290 -4.56 -5.56 18.57
N ARG A 291 -5.84 -5.82 18.26
CA ARG A 291 -7.00 -5.16 18.88
C ARG A 291 -7.03 -5.37 20.38
N ARG A 292 -6.88 -6.62 20.83
CA ARG A 292 -6.82 -6.95 22.26
C ARG A 292 -5.70 -6.16 22.95
N GLY A 293 -4.53 -6.07 22.34
CA GLY A 293 -3.41 -5.28 22.85
C GLY A 293 -3.73 -3.79 22.99
N MET A 294 -4.36 -3.20 21.98
CA MET A 294 -4.89 -1.84 22.02
C MET A 294 -5.89 -1.64 23.17
N ASP A 295 -6.92 -2.49 23.27
CA ASP A 295 -7.99 -2.36 24.26
C ASP A 295 -7.48 -2.51 25.70
N THR A 296 -6.48 -3.37 25.89
CA THR A 296 -5.82 -3.62 27.20
C THR A 296 -4.68 -2.66 27.52
N ARG A 297 -4.37 -1.73 26.61
CA ARG A 297 -3.21 -0.82 26.71
C ARG A 297 -1.88 -1.55 26.95
N GLN A 298 -1.74 -2.76 26.41
CA GLN A 298 -0.53 -3.58 26.54
C GLN A 298 0.52 -3.15 25.49
N ASN A 299 1.78 -2.98 25.87
CA ASN A 299 2.85 -2.78 24.88
C ASN A 299 2.94 -4.00 23.96
N LEU A 300 3.07 -3.77 22.66
CA LEU A 300 3.10 -4.85 21.66
C LEU A 300 4.41 -4.86 20.89
N LEU A 301 4.82 -6.05 20.47
CA LEU A 301 5.72 -6.21 19.32
C LEU A 301 4.92 -6.77 18.15
N VAL A 302 4.87 -6.01 17.06
CA VAL A 302 4.14 -6.36 15.84
C VAL A 302 5.13 -6.67 14.73
N GLU A 303 5.25 -7.94 14.37
CA GLU A 303 6.03 -8.36 13.20
C GLU A 303 5.22 -8.19 11.93
N THR A 304 5.79 -7.49 10.95
CA THR A 304 5.06 -7.16 9.74
C THR A 304 5.96 -6.98 8.53
N THR A 305 5.37 -7.15 7.37
CA THR A 305 5.97 -6.82 6.07
C THR A 305 5.41 -5.52 5.51
N PHE A 306 4.34 -5.00 6.11
CA PHE A 306 3.59 -3.81 5.70
C PHE A 306 3.07 -3.81 4.25
N PHE A 307 3.11 -4.93 3.52
CA PHE A 307 2.62 -4.92 2.13
C PHE A 307 1.09 -4.80 2.03
N LEU A 308 0.36 -5.21 3.07
CA LEU A 308 -1.09 -5.01 3.19
C LEU A 308 -1.37 -3.65 3.84
N ALA A 309 -2.18 -2.82 3.19
CA ALA A 309 -2.56 -1.49 3.68
C ALA A 309 -3.22 -1.54 5.07
N GLY A 310 -4.02 -2.56 5.37
CA GLY A 310 -4.72 -2.67 6.66
C GLY A 310 -3.80 -2.66 7.89
N ARG A 311 -2.52 -3.06 7.76
CA ARG A 311 -1.57 -2.94 8.88
C ARG A 311 -1.06 -1.51 9.07
N PHE A 312 -0.95 -0.73 8.00
CA PHE A 312 -0.66 0.70 8.07
C PHE A 312 -1.85 1.47 8.65
N ASP A 313 -3.09 1.12 8.28
CA ASP A 313 -4.29 1.74 8.85
C ASP A 313 -4.37 1.55 10.37
N GLN A 314 -3.98 0.38 10.87
CA GLN A 314 -3.83 0.12 12.31
C GLN A 314 -2.79 1.02 12.99
N VAL A 315 -1.69 1.39 12.30
CA VAL A 315 -0.73 2.37 12.82
C VAL A 315 -1.39 3.74 12.95
N LEU A 316 -2.15 4.18 11.95
CA LEU A 316 -2.86 5.45 12.02
C LEU A 316 -3.91 5.44 13.13
N GLU A 317 -4.64 4.32 13.28
CA GLU A 317 -5.60 4.13 14.36
C GLU A 317 -4.93 4.21 15.74
N SER A 318 -3.79 3.56 15.93
CA SER A 318 -3.10 3.58 17.22
C SER A 318 -2.59 4.96 17.59
N VAL A 319 -2.01 5.69 16.64
CA VAL A 319 -1.52 7.05 16.91
C VAL A 319 -2.68 7.99 17.23
N ARG A 320 -3.84 7.88 16.54
CA ARG A 320 -5.06 8.64 16.89
C ARG A 320 -5.55 8.34 18.31
N ALA A 321 -5.30 7.13 18.81
CA ALA A 321 -5.59 6.73 20.19
C ALA A 321 -4.51 7.17 21.21
N GLY A 322 -3.50 7.93 20.78
CA GLY A 322 -2.41 8.43 21.64
C GLY A 322 -1.31 7.40 21.91
N VAL A 323 -1.24 6.31 21.14
CA VAL A 323 -0.20 5.29 21.27
C VAL A 323 1.10 5.75 20.63
N VAL A 324 2.22 5.44 21.27
CA VAL A 324 3.56 5.68 20.74
C VAL A 324 3.95 4.55 19.79
N VAL A 325 4.51 4.92 18.64
CA VAL A 325 4.99 3.97 17.64
C VAL A 325 6.51 3.98 17.62
N ASP A 326 7.12 2.82 17.75
CA ASP A 326 8.54 2.60 17.47
C ASP A 326 8.67 1.64 16.27
N LEU A 327 9.72 1.82 15.47
CA LEU A 327 9.94 1.07 14.24
C LEU A 327 11.37 0.52 14.16
N ASP A 328 11.48 -0.78 14.01
CA ASP A 328 12.70 -1.50 13.67
C ASP A 328 12.57 -2.05 12.25
N TYR A 329 13.39 -1.57 11.31
CA TYR A 329 13.36 -2.01 9.91
C TYR A 329 14.57 -2.87 9.56
N VAL A 330 14.34 -4.10 9.07
CA VAL A 330 15.39 -4.98 8.55
C VAL A 330 15.39 -4.91 7.02
N GLY A 331 16.38 -4.19 6.49
CA GLY A 331 16.53 -3.90 5.07
C GLY A 331 17.29 -4.99 4.31
N VAL A 332 16.67 -5.48 3.25
CA VAL A 332 17.29 -6.28 2.18
C VAL A 332 16.61 -5.86 0.88
N HIS A 333 17.22 -4.91 0.18
CA HIS A 333 16.77 -4.42 -1.12
C HIS A 333 17.58 -5.06 -2.24
N ASP A 334 17.74 -6.38 -2.15
CA ASP A 334 18.32 -7.23 -3.18
C ASP A 334 17.34 -8.37 -3.45
N LEU A 335 16.68 -8.32 -4.60
CA LEU A 335 15.57 -9.21 -4.91
C LEU A 335 16.03 -10.67 -5.04
N ASP A 336 17.25 -10.89 -5.54
CA ASP A 336 17.81 -12.23 -5.70
C ASP A 336 18.11 -12.87 -4.34
N THR A 337 18.71 -12.14 -3.41
CA THR A 337 18.92 -12.59 -2.02
C THR A 337 17.59 -12.92 -1.35
N LEU A 338 16.57 -12.07 -1.49
CA LEU A 338 15.25 -12.34 -0.93
C LEU A 338 14.63 -13.61 -1.54
N ALA A 339 14.69 -13.75 -2.86
CA ALA A 339 14.16 -14.91 -3.57
C ALA A 339 14.87 -16.21 -3.15
N GLN A 340 16.19 -16.20 -3.09
CA GLN A 340 16.99 -17.34 -2.65
C GLN A 340 16.62 -17.77 -1.22
N ARG A 341 16.52 -16.81 -0.29
CA ARG A 341 16.14 -17.09 1.11
C ARG A 341 14.70 -17.57 1.26
N VAL A 342 13.78 -17.12 0.41
CA VAL A 342 12.40 -17.62 0.39
C VAL A 342 12.38 -19.06 -0.13
N GLN A 343 13.01 -19.32 -1.27
CA GLN A 343 13.09 -20.66 -1.86
C GLN A 343 13.78 -21.66 -0.93
N PHE A 344 14.88 -21.26 -0.29
CA PHE A 344 15.57 -22.09 0.69
C PHE A 344 14.64 -22.47 1.85
N ARG A 345 13.89 -21.52 2.41
CA ARG A 345 12.93 -21.81 3.48
C ARG A 345 11.78 -22.69 3.01
N ALA A 346 11.25 -22.48 1.80
CA ALA A 346 10.19 -23.31 1.25
C ALA A 346 10.63 -24.77 1.01
N ARG A 347 11.91 -25.00 0.68
CA ARG A 347 12.49 -26.35 0.53
C ARG A 347 12.74 -27.06 1.86
N ASN A 348 12.97 -26.31 2.93
CA ASN A 348 13.40 -26.83 4.23
C ASN A 348 12.35 -26.70 5.35
N SER A 349 11.13 -26.25 5.04
CA SER A 349 10.03 -26.11 6.00
C SER A 349 8.67 -26.27 5.31
N ASP A 350 7.58 -26.37 6.08
CA ASP A 350 6.21 -26.44 5.55
C ASP A 350 5.69 -25.11 4.95
N ARG A 351 6.57 -24.13 4.73
CA ARG A 351 6.22 -22.82 4.17
C ARG A 351 6.08 -22.91 2.65
N GLN A 352 5.08 -22.21 2.12
CA GLN A 352 4.87 -22.11 0.67
C GLN A 352 5.97 -21.27 0.01
N ASP A 353 6.38 -21.69 -1.20
CA ASP A 353 7.21 -20.87 -2.05
C ASP A 353 6.43 -19.64 -2.53
N ILE A 354 7.12 -18.50 -2.69
CA ILE A 354 6.52 -17.23 -3.09
C ILE A 354 7.15 -16.82 -4.42
N PRO A 355 6.35 -16.58 -5.47
CA PRO A 355 6.89 -16.12 -6.75
C PRO A 355 7.71 -14.85 -6.60
N VAL A 356 8.86 -14.76 -7.29
CA VAL A 356 9.77 -13.60 -7.21
C VAL A 356 9.06 -12.28 -7.56
N THR A 357 8.13 -12.31 -8.50
CA THR A 357 7.31 -11.14 -8.86
C THR A 357 6.42 -10.66 -7.71
N GLN A 358 5.92 -11.58 -6.88
CA GLN A 358 5.17 -11.26 -5.67
C GLN A 358 6.10 -10.74 -4.55
N ILE A 359 7.31 -11.29 -4.41
CA ILE A 359 8.32 -10.77 -3.46
C ILE A 359 8.66 -9.31 -3.80
N GLN A 360 8.89 -9.02 -5.09
CA GLN A 360 9.19 -7.66 -5.57
C GLN A 360 8.05 -6.68 -5.26
N ARG A 361 6.80 -7.04 -5.59
CA ARG A 361 5.61 -6.22 -5.29
C ARG A 361 5.47 -5.97 -3.79
N ASN A 362 5.62 -7.02 -2.99
CA ASN A 362 5.48 -6.92 -1.53
C ASN A 362 6.60 -6.09 -0.90
N LEU A 363 7.85 -6.21 -1.40
CA LEU A 363 8.96 -5.35 -0.99
C LEU A 363 8.63 -3.89 -1.27
N PHE A 364 8.14 -3.60 -2.47
CA PHE A 364 7.82 -2.25 -2.90
C PHE A 364 6.72 -1.59 -2.06
N ALA A 365 5.56 -2.25 -1.98
CA ALA A 365 4.42 -1.76 -1.20
C ALA A 365 4.75 -1.70 0.29
N GLY A 366 5.41 -2.75 0.81
CA GLY A 366 5.80 -2.84 2.21
C GLY A 366 6.78 -1.76 2.65
N PHE A 367 7.79 -1.48 1.83
CA PHE A 367 8.72 -0.39 2.09
C PHE A 367 8.04 0.98 2.03
N THR A 368 7.13 1.20 1.08
CA THR A 368 6.40 2.48 0.98
C THR A 368 5.61 2.76 2.25
N HIS A 369 4.83 1.80 2.76
CA HIS A 369 4.13 1.96 4.04
C HIS A 369 5.11 2.08 5.21
N THR A 370 6.20 1.31 5.22
CA THR A 370 7.24 1.42 6.26
C THR A 370 7.80 2.84 6.34
N ALA A 371 8.05 3.49 5.20
CA ALA A 371 8.52 4.87 5.17
C ALA A 371 7.50 5.84 5.78
N LEU A 372 6.20 5.65 5.52
CA LEU A 372 5.16 6.44 6.18
C LEU A 372 5.16 6.22 7.70
N VAL A 373 5.32 4.98 8.15
CA VAL A 373 5.44 4.67 9.59
C VAL A 373 6.71 5.28 10.18
N ALA A 374 7.82 5.30 9.45
CA ALA A 374 9.05 5.96 9.88
C ALA A 374 8.87 7.46 10.13
N HIS A 375 7.98 8.12 9.39
CA HIS A 375 7.61 9.51 9.64
C HIS A 375 6.90 9.72 10.99
N LEU A 376 6.14 8.71 11.42
CA LEU A 376 5.36 8.72 12.65
C LEU A 376 6.12 8.18 13.86
N ALA A 377 7.17 7.38 13.61
CA ALA A 377 7.87 6.67 14.65
C ALA A 377 8.58 7.64 15.59
N ARG A 378 8.36 7.46 16.90
CA ARG A 378 9.15 8.11 17.94
C ARG A 378 10.60 7.64 17.83
N ARG A 379 10.83 6.34 17.67
CA ARG A 379 12.16 5.77 17.42
C ARG A 379 12.16 4.94 16.14
N LEU A 380 13.17 5.17 15.29
CA LEU A 380 13.48 4.36 14.12
C LEU A 380 14.87 3.74 14.27
N ARG A 381 14.97 2.42 14.14
CA ARG A 381 16.24 1.70 13.98
C ARG A 381 16.24 0.97 12.64
N VAL A 382 17.31 1.12 11.87
CA VAL A 382 17.44 0.53 10.52
C VAL A 382 18.63 -0.41 10.49
N TYR A 383 18.38 -1.66 10.14
CA TYR A 383 19.36 -2.72 10.08
C TYR A 383 19.59 -3.17 8.65
N ASP A 384 20.83 -3.52 8.33
CA ASP A 384 21.21 -4.05 7.03
C ASP A 384 21.45 -5.56 7.12
N ASN A 385 20.63 -6.34 6.41
CA ASN A 385 20.81 -7.79 6.36
C ASN A 385 21.12 -8.31 4.95
N ARG A 386 21.93 -7.58 4.20
CA ARG A 386 22.45 -7.99 2.88
C ARG A 386 23.44 -9.16 2.91
N SER A 387 23.71 -9.76 4.08
CA SER A 387 24.63 -10.90 4.18
C SER A 387 24.17 -12.08 3.31
N THR A 388 25.02 -12.54 2.41
CA THR A 388 24.73 -13.67 1.51
C THR A 388 25.12 -15.02 2.10
N VAL A 389 25.63 -15.05 3.34
CA VAL A 389 26.01 -16.29 4.01
C VAL A 389 24.73 -17.12 4.27
N ASP A 390 24.76 -18.42 4.09
CA ASP A 390 23.66 -19.32 4.48
C ASP A 390 24.25 -20.70 4.77
N PRO A 391 24.09 -21.29 5.97
CA PRO A 391 23.39 -20.74 7.14
C PRO A 391 24.12 -19.58 7.82
N MET A 392 23.35 -18.63 8.35
CA MET A 392 23.87 -17.59 9.25
C MET A 392 24.46 -18.22 10.51
N PRO A 393 25.61 -17.73 11.02
CA PRO A 393 26.08 -18.06 12.36
C PRO A 393 25.01 -17.78 13.43
N THR A 394 25.00 -18.57 14.51
CA THR A 394 23.99 -18.45 15.58
C THR A 394 24.05 -17.14 16.37
N ASP A 395 25.21 -16.49 16.38
CA ASP A 395 25.47 -15.20 17.01
C ASP A 395 25.34 -14.01 16.06
N TYR A 396 25.02 -14.24 14.78
CA TYR A 396 24.89 -13.18 13.79
C TYR A 396 23.77 -12.20 14.15
N ARG A 397 24.11 -10.90 14.11
CA ARG A 397 23.18 -9.79 14.23
C ARG A 397 23.33 -8.90 13.00
N PRO A 398 22.22 -8.57 12.29
CA PRO A 398 22.25 -7.54 11.27
C PRO A 398 22.85 -6.25 11.80
N PRO A 399 23.85 -5.64 11.13
CA PRO A 399 24.42 -4.36 11.55
C PRO A 399 23.37 -3.24 11.57
N LEU A 400 23.38 -2.43 12.63
CA LEU A 400 22.58 -1.21 12.76
C LEU A 400 23.23 -0.09 11.95
N LEU A 401 22.52 0.38 10.92
CA LEU A 401 22.94 1.48 10.04
C LEU A 401 22.56 2.85 10.58
N LEU A 402 21.34 2.97 11.09
CA LEU A 402 20.73 4.25 11.44
C LEU A 402 19.88 4.09 12.70
N GLU A 403 20.00 5.04 13.61
CA GLU A 403 19.09 5.20 14.75
C GLU A 403 18.66 6.66 14.84
N ILE A 404 17.34 6.87 14.85
CA ILE A 404 16.71 8.18 14.98
C ILE A 404 15.74 8.10 16.14
N GLU A 405 15.76 9.13 17.00
CA GLU A 405 14.76 9.30 18.04
C GLU A 405 14.21 10.72 17.99
N LYS A 406 12.89 10.84 17.89
CA LYS A 406 12.14 12.09 17.81
C LYS A 406 12.67 13.03 16.70
N GLY A 407 13.00 12.45 15.55
CA GLY A 407 13.55 13.18 14.40
C GLY A 407 15.04 13.56 14.54
N ILE A 408 15.70 13.18 15.63
CA ILE A 408 17.13 13.43 15.86
C ILE A 408 17.93 12.17 15.54
N ILE A 409 18.92 12.28 14.68
CA ILE A 409 19.84 11.18 14.37
C ILE A 409 20.75 10.95 15.57
N LEU A 410 20.63 9.78 16.20
CA LEU A 410 21.49 9.34 17.30
C LEU A 410 22.70 8.57 16.79
N ARG A 411 22.54 7.81 15.70
CA ARG A 411 23.60 7.00 15.09
C ARG A 411 23.45 6.95 13.58
N GLN A 412 24.57 7.06 12.87
CA GLN A 412 24.69 6.74 11.44
C GLN A 412 26.01 6.00 11.23
N SER A 413 25.98 4.80 10.65
CA SER A 413 27.16 3.92 10.56
C SER A 413 28.21 4.38 9.55
N ALA A 414 27.81 5.16 8.54
CA ALA A 414 28.68 5.68 7.48
C ALA A 414 28.13 7.00 6.92
N ALA A 415 28.95 7.79 6.24
CA ALA A 415 28.54 9.07 5.65
C ALA A 415 27.45 8.89 4.56
N SER A 416 27.60 7.87 3.72
CA SER A 416 26.58 7.44 2.75
C SER A 416 25.91 6.16 3.25
N LEU A 417 24.59 6.13 3.17
CA LEU A 417 23.77 4.96 3.48
C LEU A 417 23.28 4.33 2.18
N PRO A 418 22.87 3.05 2.17
CA PRO A 418 22.11 2.51 1.05
C PRO A 418 20.87 3.37 0.76
N TRP A 419 20.51 3.53 -0.52
CA TRP A 419 19.44 4.44 -0.95
C TRP A 419 18.13 4.29 -0.17
N TRP A 420 17.75 3.07 0.19
CA TRP A 420 16.52 2.78 0.94
C TRP A 420 16.61 3.25 2.39
N ALA A 421 17.80 3.16 3.01
CA ALA A 421 18.03 3.68 4.35
C ALA A 421 18.09 5.22 4.35
N GLU A 422 18.60 5.84 3.28
CA GLU A 422 18.53 7.29 3.11
C GLU A 422 17.09 7.79 3.02
N ILE A 423 16.23 7.10 2.26
CA ILE A 423 14.80 7.45 2.21
C ILE A 423 14.17 7.36 3.60
N LEU A 424 14.40 6.28 4.36
CA LEU A 424 13.86 6.17 5.71
C LEU A 424 14.39 7.26 6.66
N ARG A 425 15.68 7.59 6.56
CA ARG A 425 16.29 8.71 7.30
C ARG A 425 15.60 10.01 6.98
N ASP A 426 15.54 10.37 5.69
CA ASP A 426 15.01 11.64 5.20
C ASP A 426 13.54 11.79 5.61
N VAL A 427 12.73 10.72 5.52
CA VAL A 427 11.33 10.72 5.96
C VAL A 427 11.19 10.87 7.48
N ALA A 428 11.98 10.16 8.27
CA ALA A 428 11.89 10.16 9.73
C ALA A 428 12.30 11.51 10.34
N ILE A 429 13.28 12.20 9.77
CA ILE A 429 13.63 13.57 10.18
C ILE A 429 12.66 14.63 9.61
N GLY A 430 11.77 14.23 8.70
CA GLY A 430 10.82 15.11 8.04
C GLY A 430 11.45 16.01 6.98
N ALA A 431 12.52 15.56 6.34
CA ALA A 431 13.12 16.26 5.20
C ALA A 431 12.18 16.26 3.99
N ASP A 432 12.42 17.22 3.10
CA ASP A 432 11.87 17.22 1.75
C ASP A 432 12.55 16.09 0.95
N LEU A 433 11.74 15.25 0.30
CA LEU A 433 12.24 14.17 -0.54
C LEU A 433 12.76 14.65 -1.90
N SER A 434 12.70 15.97 -2.16
CA SER A 434 13.12 16.61 -3.42
C SER A 434 12.34 16.07 -4.61
N VAL A 435 11.05 15.78 -4.40
CA VAL A 435 10.13 15.34 -5.43
C VAL A 435 9.19 16.50 -5.72
N ASP A 436 9.22 17.01 -6.96
CA ASP A 436 8.24 18.00 -7.42
C ASP A 436 6.87 17.32 -7.53
N GLU A 437 6.08 17.41 -6.45
CA GLU A 437 4.74 16.82 -6.36
C GLU A 437 3.83 17.31 -7.48
N ASP A 438 3.94 18.58 -7.88
CA ASP A 438 3.18 19.16 -8.99
C ASP A 438 3.60 18.55 -10.34
N ALA A 439 4.87 18.22 -10.55
CA ALA A 439 5.34 17.47 -11.72
C ALA A 439 4.94 15.99 -11.72
N LEU A 440 4.51 15.44 -10.58
CA LEU A 440 3.92 14.09 -10.56
C LEU A 440 2.55 14.05 -11.23
N TYR A 441 1.92 15.21 -11.26
CA TYR A 441 0.55 15.44 -11.66
C TYR A 441 0.43 16.19 -13.00
N ARG A 442 1.51 16.81 -13.49
CA ARG A 442 1.68 17.32 -14.87
C ARG A 442 2.06 16.19 -15.83
#